data_AF-A0A7V4IDH2-F1
#
_entry.id   AF-A0A7V4IDH2-F1
#
_cell.length_a   1.000
_cell.length_b   1.000
_cell.length_c   1.000
_cell.angle_alpha   90.00
_cell.angle_beta   90.00
_cell.angle_gamma   90.00
#
_symmetry.space_group_name_H-M   'P 1'
#
loop_
_entity.id
_entity.type
_entity.pdbx_description
1 polymer ?
#
loop_
_entity_poly.entity_id
_entity_poly.type
_entity_poly.pdbx_seq_one_letter_code
_entity_poly.pdbx_strand_id
1 'polypeptide(L)'
;MTDLIQQKRDAVSAACREFRVGRLEIFGSAARGDFDAQKSDLDFVASFLPPLHPGVADRFLGLAEALEQIFARPVDLLTESMLRNPVLREEVNRDRTPIYEHRGPETVA
;
A
#
# COMPACT_ATOMS: atom_id res chain seq x y z
N MET A 1 14.81 -3.26 -2.44
CA MET A 1 13.38 -3.65 -2.43
C MET A 1 13.31 -5.11 -2.03
N THR A 2 12.63 -5.42 -0.93
CA THR A 2 12.66 -6.73 -0.27
C THR A 2 12.13 -7.83 -1.20
N ASP A 3 12.88 -8.92 -1.37
CA ASP A 3 12.52 -10.11 -2.18
C ASP A 3 11.09 -10.61 -1.90
N LEU A 4 10.62 -10.47 -0.66
CA LEU A 4 9.27 -10.82 -0.22
C LEU A 4 8.17 -10.13 -1.03
N ILE A 5 8.28 -8.82 -1.25
CA ILE A 5 7.25 -8.05 -1.97
C ILE A 5 7.24 -8.45 -3.45
N GLN A 6 8.44 -8.66 -4.02
CA GLN A 6 8.59 -9.05 -5.41
C GLN A 6 7.98 -10.44 -5.69
N GLN A 7 8.15 -11.40 -4.77
CA GLN A 7 7.57 -12.74 -4.90
C GLN A 7 6.04 -12.75 -4.80
N LYS A 8 5.44 -11.76 -4.13
CA LYS A 8 3.99 -11.66 -3.92
C LYS A 8 3.31 -10.61 -4.80
N ARG A 9 4.06 -10.02 -5.74
CA ARG A 9 3.61 -8.88 -6.54
C ARG A 9 2.32 -9.13 -7.31
N ASP A 10 2.15 -10.31 -7.88
CA ASP A 10 0.93 -10.68 -8.61
C ASP A 10 -0.29 -10.76 -7.68
N ALA A 11 -0.13 -11.37 -6.50
CA ALA A 11 -1.20 -11.46 -5.51
C ALA A 11 -1.59 -10.08 -4.97
N VAL A 12 -0.61 -9.23 -4.68
CA VAL A 12 -0.84 -7.83 -4.28
C VAL A 12 -1.56 -7.07 -5.39
N SER A 13 -1.12 -7.21 -6.64
CA SER A 13 -1.75 -6.55 -7.79
C SER A 13 -3.21 -6.99 -7.97
N ALA A 14 -3.51 -8.27 -7.76
CA ALA A 14 -4.87 -8.79 -7.79
C ALA A 14 -5.74 -8.17 -6.70
N ALA A 15 -5.27 -8.15 -5.44
CA ALA A 15 -5.96 -7.51 -4.33
C ALA A 15 -6.19 -6.00 -4.59
N CYS A 16 -5.17 -5.29 -5.08
CA CYS A 16 -5.28 -3.88 -5.43
C CYS A 16 -6.38 -3.63 -6.48
N ARG A 17 -6.51 -4.51 -7.49
CA ARG A 17 -7.56 -4.40 -8.51
C ARG A 17 -8.95 -4.67 -7.94
N GLU A 18 -9.08 -5.69 -7.09
CA GLU A 18 -10.31 -6.06 -6.40
C GLU A 18 -10.84 -4.92 -5.53
N PHE A 19 -9.97 -4.31 -4.72
CA PHE A 19 -10.32 -3.22 -3.81
C PHE A 19 -10.23 -1.83 -4.45
N ARG A 20 -10.15 -1.74 -5.79
CA ARG A 20 -10.13 -0.46 -6.55
C ARG A 20 -9.04 0.50 -6.07
N VAL A 21 -7.86 -0.03 -5.77
CA VAL A 21 -6.67 0.75 -5.44
C VAL A 21 -6.10 1.36 -6.72
N GLY A 22 -5.83 2.66 -6.68
CA GLY A 22 -5.16 3.42 -7.73
C GLY A 22 -3.65 3.38 -7.58
N ARG A 23 -3.14 3.41 -6.35
CA ARG A 23 -1.71 3.35 -6.05
C ARG A 23 -1.48 2.68 -4.71
N LEU A 24 -0.48 1.81 -4.63
CA LEU A 24 0.01 1.21 -3.39
C LEU A 24 1.52 1.42 -3.30
N GLU A 25 1.96 2.00 -2.20
CA GLU A 25 3.37 2.28 -1.92
C GLU A 25 3.75 1.63 -0.59
N ILE A 26 4.96 1.10 -0.48
CA ILE A 26 5.52 0.64 0.80
C ILE A 26 6.45 1.71 1.35
N PHE A 27 6.51 1.87 2.66
CA PHE A 27 7.44 2.78 3.34
C PHE A 27 8.04 2.12 4.59
N GLY A 28 8.85 2.87 5.35
CA GLY A 28 9.38 2.41 6.63
C GLY A 28 10.56 1.43 6.51
N SER A 29 10.76 0.61 7.55
CA SER A 29 11.88 -0.34 7.66
C SER A 29 11.88 -1.37 6.53
N ALA A 30 10.70 -1.74 6.02
CA ALA A 30 10.53 -2.63 4.88
C ALA A 30 11.06 -2.03 3.56
N ALA A 31 11.11 -0.70 3.43
CA ALA A 31 11.71 -0.03 2.28
C ALA A 31 13.24 0.10 2.41
N ARG A 32 13.75 0.27 3.64
CA ARG A 32 15.17 0.54 3.93
C ARG A 32 16.08 -0.70 4.00
N GLY A 33 15.54 -1.92 3.95
CA GLY A 33 16.32 -3.15 3.89
C GLY A 33 16.87 -3.65 5.24
N ASP A 34 16.70 -2.88 6.32
CA ASP A 34 16.96 -3.28 7.71
C ASP A 34 15.74 -4.02 8.33
N PHE A 35 15.02 -4.74 7.48
CA PHE A 35 13.74 -5.37 7.82
C PHE A 35 13.97 -6.70 8.55
N ASP A 36 13.57 -6.78 9.81
CA ASP A 36 13.51 -8.06 10.52
C ASP A 36 12.25 -8.81 10.06
N ALA A 37 12.45 -9.75 9.15
CA ALA A 37 11.37 -10.53 8.57
C ALA A 37 10.55 -11.36 9.57
N GLN A 38 11.02 -11.52 10.81
CA GLN A 38 10.35 -12.26 11.89
C GLN A 38 9.51 -11.37 12.82
N LYS A 39 9.72 -10.05 12.84
CA LYS A 39 9.11 -9.16 13.84
C LYS A 39 8.53 -7.86 13.31
N SER A 40 8.96 -7.43 12.12
CA SER A 40 8.53 -6.14 11.58
C SER A 40 7.22 -6.27 10.80
N ASP A 41 6.31 -5.36 11.12
CA ASP A 41 5.10 -5.10 10.35
C ASP A 41 5.47 -4.50 8.98
N LEU A 42 4.54 -4.58 8.02
CA LEU A 42 4.71 -3.94 6.72
C LEU A 42 3.84 -2.69 6.63
N ASP A 43 4.48 -1.54 6.41
CA ASP A 43 3.78 -0.25 6.32
C ASP A 43 3.48 0.12 4.85
N PHE A 44 2.20 0.32 4.53
CA PHE A 44 1.75 0.70 3.19
C PHE A 44 0.93 1.98 3.18
N VAL A 45 1.03 2.73 2.08
CA VAL A 45 0.11 3.81 1.74
C VAL A 45 -0.70 3.41 0.53
N ALA A 46 -2.02 3.43 0.66
CA ALA A 46 -2.96 3.20 -0.43
C ALA A 46 -3.71 4.48 -0.83
N SER A 47 -3.84 4.68 -2.14
CA SER A 47 -4.74 5.65 -2.75
C SER A 47 -5.82 4.91 -3.51
N PHE A 48 -7.09 5.15 -3.19
CA PHE A 48 -8.23 4.47 -3.82
C PHE A 48 -8.76 5.24 -5.04
N LEU A 49 -9.20 4.52 -6.05
CA LEU A 49 -9.87 5.10 -7.21
C LEU A 49 -11.29 5.58 -6.83
N PRO A 50 -11.79 6.65 -7.48
CA PRO A 50 -13.16 7.10 -7.31
C PRO A 50 -14.20 6.08 -7.85
N PRO A 51 -15.46 6.17 -7.38
CA PRO A 51 -15.93 7.05 -6.30
C PRO A 51 -15.46 6.54 -4.92
N LEU A 52 -15.03 7.46 -4.05
CA LEU A 52 -14.60 7.12 -2.70
C LEU A 52 -15.79 6.73 -1.81
N HIS A 53 -16.92 7.40 -1.96
CA HIS A 53 -18.14 7.05 -1.23
C HIS A 53 -19.26 6.61 -2.17
N PRO A 54 -20.09 5.65 -1.75
CA PRO A 54 -19.97 4.82 -0.54
C PRO A 54 -18.89 3.72 -0.67
N GLY A 55 -18.51 3.09 0.46
CA GLY A 55 -17.75 1.83 0.48
C GLY A 55 -16.21 1.92 0.44
N VAL A 56 -15.57 3.09 0.54
CA VAL A 56 -14.09 3.14 0.71
C VAL A 56 -13.63 2.50 2.02
N ALA A 57 -14.44 2.58 3.08
CA ALA A 57 -14.11 1.95 4.36
C ALA A 57 -14.02 0.42 4.22
N ASP A 58 -15.01 -0.20 3.56
CA ASP A 58 -15.01 -1.63 3.28
C ASP A 58 -13.83 -2.03 2.38
N ARG A 59 -13.52 -1.23 1.35
CA ARG A 59 -12.36 -1.47 0.48
C ARG A 59 -11.03 -1.34 1.22
N PHE A 60 -10.95 -0.39 2.15
CA PHE A 60 -9.78 -0.19 3.00
C PHE A 60 -9.56 -1.39 3.93
N LEU A 61 -10.61 -1.81 4.64
CA LEU A 61 -10.53 -2.95 5.54
C LEU A 61 -10.21 -4.24 4.79
N GLY A 62 -10.92 -4.50 3.69
CA GLY A 62 -10.67 -5.69 2.86
C GLY A 62 -9.27 -5.71 2.25
N LEU A 63 -8.74 -4.56 1.84
CA LEU A 63 -7.35 -4.48 1.38
C LEU A 63 -6.36 -4.80 2.50
N ALA A 64 -6.57 -4.26 3.71
CA ALA A 64 -5.70 -4.53 4.85
C ALA A 64 -5.66 -6.03 5.16
N GLU A 65 -6.84 -6.66 5.30
CA GLU A 65 -6.96 -8.10 5.55
C GLU A 65 -6.32 -8.95 4.44
N ALA A 66 -6.52 -8.58 3.17
CA ALA A 66 -5.92 -9.29 2.04
C ALA A 66 -4.38 -9.17 2.05
N LEU A 67 -3.83 -8.00 2.36
CA LEU A 67 -2.38 -7.82 2.47
C LEU A 67 -1.80 -8.65 3.62
N GLU A 68 -2.46 -8.64 4.79
CA GLU A 68 -2.05 -9.48 5.93
C GLU A 68 -2.03 -10.97 5.57
N GLN A 69 -3.04 -11.45 4.83
CA GLN A 69 -3.10 -12.83 4.34
C GLN A 69 -1.99 -13.14 3.32
N ILE A 70 -1.73 -12.23 2.38
CA ILE A 70 -0.69 -12.41 1.35
C ILE A 70 0.71 -12.52 1.98
N PHE A 71 0.97 -11.72 3.01
CA PHE A 71 2.27 -11.64 3.68
C PHE A 71 2.38 -12.48 4.95
N ALA A 72 1.26 -13.08 5.39
CA ALA A 72 1.12 -13.87 6.61
C ALA A 72 1.68 -13.16 7.85
N ARG A 73 1.44 -11.85 7.95
CA ARG A 73 1.98 -10.98 9.01
C ARG A 73 1.13 -9.71 9.15
N PRO A 74 1.28 -8.96 10.25
CA PRO A 74 0.56 -7.71 10.43
C PRO A 74 0.99 -6.65 9.40
N VAL A 75 0.02 -5.86 8.98
CA VAL A 75 0.18 -4.80 7.98
C VAL A 75 -0.41 -3.50 8.52
N ASP A 76 0.38 -2.42 8.51
CA ASP A 76 -0.13 -1.08 8.76
C ASP A 76 -0.51 -0.43 7.42
N LEU A 77 -1.81 -0.19 7.21
CA LEU A 77 -2.32 0.43 6.00
C LEU A 77 -2.77 1.86 6.28
N LEU A 78 -2.12 2.82 5.63
CA LEU A 78 -2.50 4.22 5.66
C LEU A 78 -3.12 4.66 4.34
N THR A 79 -3.90 5.75 4.39
CA THR A 79 -4.37 6.45 3.19
C THR A 79 -3.75 7.83 3.09
N GLU A 80 -3.68 8.41 1.89
CA GLU A 80 -3.19 9.79 1.73
C GLU A 80 -3.96 10.80 2.59
N SER A 81 -5.24 10.54 2.84
CA SER A 81 -6.10 11.38 3.69
C SER A 81 -5.70 11.36 5.17
N MET A 82 -4.96 10.35 5.63
CA MET A 82 -4.44 10.21 6.99
C MET A 82 -3.09 10.92 7.17
N LEU A 83 -2.37 11.17 6.07
CA LEU A 83 -1.06 11.82 6.07
C LEU A 83 -1.18 13.37 6.07
N ARG A 84 -2.01 13.90 6.97
CA ARG A 84 -2.23 15.35 7.11
C ARG A 84 -1.11 16.05 7.87
N ASN A 85 -0.40 15.33 8.73
CA ASN A 85 0.73 15.88 9.47
C ASN A 85 1.95 15.99 8.54
N PRO A 86 2.51 17.19 8.31
CA PRO A 86 3.65 17.38 7.40
C PRO A 86 4.88 16.56 7.81
N VAL A 87 5.16 16.44 9.12
CA VAL A 87 6.31 15.67 9.61
C VAL A 87 6.18 14.19 9.26
N LEU A 88 4.99 13.61 9.51
CA LEU A 88 4.71 12.22 9.14
C LEU A 88 4.77 12.04 7.61
N ARG A 89 4.22 13.00 6.86
CA ARG A 89 4.22 12.94 5.40
C ARG A 89 5.64 12.97 4.84
N GLU A 90 6.53 13.80 5.38
CA GLU A 90 7.94 13.86 4.99
C GLU A 90 8.67 12.55 5.28
N GLU A 91 8.47 11.98 6.47
CA GLU A 91 9.09 10.70 6.85
C GLU A 91 8.60 9.56 5.97
N VAL A 92 7.30 9.48 5.68
CA VAL A 92 6.75 8.49 4.76
C VAL A 92 7.30 8.72 3.36
N ASN A 93 7.29 9.97 2.85
CA ASN A 93 7.75 10.33 1.51
C ASN A 93 9.24 10.06 1.26
N ARG A 94 10.08 10.16 2.30
CA ARG A 94 11.53 9.99 2.16
C ARG A 94 11.91 8.61 1.63
N ASP A 95 11.15 7.57 1.98
CA ASP A 95 11.47 6.18 1.68
C ASP A 95 10.34 5.42 0.96
N ARG A 96 9.41 6.12 0.28
CA ARG A 96 8.34 5.42 -0.46
C ARG A 96 8.89 4.68 -1.66
N THR A 97 8.46 3.44 -1.78
CA THR A 97 8.66 2.66 -3.00
C THR A 97 7.31 2.22 -3.58
N PRO A 98 7.00 2.53 -4.84
CA PRO A 98 5.75 2.11 -5.47
C PRO A 98 5.74 0.58 -5.68
N ILE A 99 4.67 -0.06 -5.22
CA ILE A 99 4.43 -1.51 -5.36
C ILE A 99 3.49 -1.79 -6.52
N TYR A 100 2.41 -1.02 -6.57
CA TYR A 100 1.35 -1.14 -7.56
C TYR A 100 0.88 0.26 -7.96
N GLU A 101 0.64 0.43 -9.25
CA GLU A 101 0.01 1.62 -9.80
C GLU A 101 -1.00 1.19 -10.86
N HIS A 102 -2.23 1.62 -10.68
CA HIS A 102 -3.27 1.41 -11.66
C HIS A 102 -2.96 2.29 -12.87
N ARG A 103 -2.51 1.66 -13.96
CA ARG A 103 -2.54 2.31 -15.26
C ARG A 103 -4.00 2.37 -15.72
N GLY A 104 -4.66 3.47 -15.39
CA GLY A 104 -5.82 3.92 -16.16
C GLY A 104 -5.37 4.28 -17.58
N PRO A 105 -6.30 4.43 -18.55
CA PRO A 105 -5.93 5.06 -19.82
C PRO A 105 -5.30 6.41 -19.49
N GLU A 106 -4.09 6.65 -20.01
CA GLU A 106 -3.46 7.96 -19.97
C GLU A 106 -4.48 8.99 -20.43
N THR A 107 -4.99 9.81 -19.51
CA THR A 107 -5.63 11.06 -19.91
C THR A 107 -4.50 11.94 -20.42
N VAL A 108 -4.19 11.78 -21.69
CA VAL A 108 -3.59 12.82 -22.52
C VAL A 108 -4.50 14.04 -22.37
N ALA A 109 -4.02 15.00 -21.58
CA ALA A 109 -4.54 16.36 -21.58
C ALA A 109 -3.72 17.18 -22.60
#